data_AF-A0A2D4GBJ8-F1
#
_entry.id   AF-A0A2D4GBJ8-F1
#
_cell.length_a   1.000
_cell.length_b   1.000
_cell.length_c   1.000
_cell.angle_alpha   90.00
_cell.angle_beta   90.00
_cell.angle_gamma   90.00
#
_symmetry.space_group_name_H-M   'P 1'
#
loop_
_entity.id
_entity.type
_entity.pdbx_description
1 polymer ?
#
loop_
_entity_poly.entity_id
_entity_poly.type
_entity_poly.pdbx_seq_one_letter_code
_entity_poly.pdbx_strand_id
1 'polypeptide(L)'
;ILEYDQRLSVYGTEYIFYDYNSPLKLPAHLEAHSFDIVLADPPYLSEECLKKIAETIKYLTKGKILLCTGLIMEEYAAKYLGVKMCKFIPTHARNLANEFRCYVNYDSGLDLDSLS
;
A
#
# COMPACT_ATOMS: atom_id res chain seq x y z
N ILE A 1 0.41 -7.26 10.03
CA ILE A 1 1.22 -6.18 9.43
C ILE A 1 2.51 -6.74 8.87
N LEU A 2 2.83 -6.39 7.62
CA LEU A 2 4.10 -6.72 6.96
C LEU A 2 4.99 -5.49 7.07
N GLU A 3 6.01 -5.55 7.92
CA GLU A 3 6.81 -4.36 8.25
C GLU A 3 8.31 -4.64 8.40
N TYR A 4 9.13 -3.68 7.98
CA TYR A 4 10.59 -3.78 8.11
C TYR A 4 11.07 -3.46 9.53
N ASP A 5 10.38 -2.55 10.23
CA ASP A 5 10.77 -2.11 11.56
C ASP A 5 10.53 -3.19 12.62
N GLN A 6 11.62 -3.81 13.09
CA GLN A 6 11.57 -4.88 14.09
C GLN A 6 11.08 -4.40 15.47
N ARG A 7 11.00 -3.09 15.72
CA ARG A 7 10.39 -2.55 16.95
C ARG A 7 8.90 -2.87 17.03
N LEU A 8 8.26 -3.14 15.89
CA LEU A 8 6.85 -3.56 15.82
C LEU A 8 6.66 -5.06 16.15
N SER A 9 7.73 -5.81 16.43
CA SER A 9 7.63 -7.20 16.95
C SER A 9 6.85 -7.32 18.26
N VAL A 10 6.64 -6.20 18.97
CA VAL A 10 5.71 -6.12 20.12
C VAL A 10 4.29 -6.56 19.80
N TYR A 11 3.87 -6.55 18.53
CA TYR A 11 2.57 -7.05 18.08
C TYR A 11 2.50 -8.59 17.90
N GLY A 12 3.59 -9.31 18.19
CA GLY A 12 3.59 -10.78 18.22
C GLY A 12 3.26 -11.39 16.86
N THR A 13 2.26 -12.28 16.82
CA THR A 13 1.83 -12.99 15.61
C THR A 13 1.20 -12.08 14.55
N GLU A 14 0.76 -10.89 14.94
CA GLU A 14 0.23 -9.89 14.01
C GLU A 14 1.34 -9.16 13.26
N TYR A 15 2.61 -9.34 13.63
CA TYR A 15 3.76 -8.77 12.96
C TYR A 15 4.51 -9.83 12.15
N ILE A 16 4.82 -9.48 10.90
CA ILE A 16 5.66 -10.28 10.02
C ILE A 16 6.79 -9.36 9.54
N PHE A 17 8.04 -9.74 9.82
CA PHE A 17 9.19 -9.05 9.26
C PHE A 17 9.14 -9.15 7.74
N TYR A 18 9.13 -8.00 7.08
CA TYR A 18 9.00 -7.87 5.64
C TYR A 18 10.07 -6.93 5.10
N ASP A 19 10.80 -7.39 4.08
CA ASP A 19 11.75 -6.59 3.33
C ASP A 19 11.34 -6.57 1.86
N TYR A 20 10.94 -5.41 1.36
CA TYR A 20 10.51 -5.25 -0.03
C TYR A 20 11.63 -5.59 -1.04
N ASN A 21 12.89 -5.67 -0.62
CA ASN A 21 13.97 -6.19 -1.48
C ASN A 21 13.80 -7.67 -1.82
N SER A 22 13.04 -8.41 -1.02
CA SER A 22 12.65 -9.80 -1.24
C SER A 22 11.12 -9.93 -1.15
N PRO A 23 10.36 -9.35 -2.11
CA PRO A 23 8.93 -9.08 -1.96
C PRO A 23 8.07 -10.33 -1.71
N LEU A 24 8.47 -11.49 -2.27
CA LEU A 24 7.76 -12.76 -2.10
C LEU A 24 8.40 -13.69 -1.06
N LYS A 25 9.35 -13.20 -0.26
CA LYS A 25 9.89 -13.92 0.91
C LYS A 25 8.91 -13.79 2.08
N LEU A 26 7.71 -14.32 1.88
CA LEU A 26 6.62 -14.29 2.83
C LEU A 26 6.55 -15.64 3.57
N PRO A 27 6.06 -15.66 4.83
CA PRO A 27 5.78 -16.91 5.52
C PRO A 27 4.76 -17.77 4.76
N ALA A 28 4.90 -19.09 4.84
CA ALA A 28 4.04 -20.03 4.10
C ALA A 28 2.54 -19.94 4.41
N HIS A 29 2.16 -19.39 5.57
CA HIS A 29 0.75 -19.18 5.93
C HIS A 29 0.11 -17.98 5.23
N LEU A 30 0.90 -17.10 4.60
CA LEU A 30 0.39 -16.03 3.74
C LEU A 30 0.24 -16.59 2.33
N GLU A 31 -0.92 -17.20 2.07
CA GLU A 31 -1.23 -17.78 0.78
C GLU A 31 -1.50 -16.72 -0.29
N ALA A 32 -1.29 -17.08 -1.56
CA ALA A 32 -1.63 -16.23 -2.69
C ALA A 32 -3.14 -15.92 -2.69
N HIS A 33 -3.50 -14.68 -2.99
CA HIS A 33 -4.88 -14.21 -3.12
C HIS A 33 -5.75 -14.52 -1.89
N SER A 34 -5.17 -14.41 -0.69
CA SER A 34 -5.87 -14.69 0.57
C SER A 34 -6.58 -13.48 1.17
N PHE A 35 -6.25 -12.25 0.73
CA PHE A 35 -6.79 -11.01 1.31
C PHE A 35 -7.81 -10.34 0.39
N ASP A 36 -9.01 -10.04 0.91
CA ASP A 36 -10.04 -9.35 0.13
C ASP A 36 -9.64 -7.92 -0.26
N ILE A 37 -8.86 -7.25 0.60
CA ILE A 37 -8.30 -5.91 0.41
C ILE A 37 -6.85 -5.92 0.91
N VAL A 38 -5.94 -5.30 0.14
CA VAL A 38 -4.59 -5.00 0.58
C VAL A 38 -4.43 -3.48 0.72
N LEU A 39 -3.98 -3.04 1.89
CA LEU A 39 -3.62 -1.66 2.19
C LEU A 39 -2.10 -1.54 2.20
N ALA A 40 -1.55 -0.55 1.50
CA ALA A 40 -0.10 -0.34 1.42
C ALA A 40 0.29 1.14 1.46
N ASP A 41 1.39 1.43 2.14
CA ASP A 41 2.06 2.74 2.18
C ASP A 41 3.58 2.55 2.01
N PRO A 42 4.09 2.52 0.76
CA PRO A 42 5.49 2.22 0.49
C PRO A 42 6.45 3.25 1.10
N PRO A 43 7.63 2.82 1.61
CA PRO A 43 8.54 3.70 2.34
C PRO A 43 9.23 4.75 1.45
N TYR A 44 9.26 4.55 0.13
CA TYR A 44 10.02 5.40 -0.79
C TYR A 44 9.21 5.79 -2.03
N LEU A 45 9.41 7.03 -2.49
CA LEU A 45 8.84 7.57 -3.72
C LEU A 45 9.74 7.25 -4.93
N SER A 46 9.89 5.96 -5.23
CA SER A 46 10.66 5.51 -6.39
C SER A 46 9.94 4.38 -7.14
N GLU A 47 10.09 4.37 -8.47
CA GLU A 47 9.48 3.33 -9.33
C GLU A 47 9.91 1.92 -8.89
N GLU A 48 11.19 1.73 -8.61
CA GLU A 48 11.74 0.43 -8.16
C GLU A 48 11.13 -0.04 -6.83
N CYS A 49 10.91 0.87 -5.87
CA CYS A 49 10.25 0.52 -4.62
C CYS A 49 8.80 0.09 -4.88
N LEU A 50 8.04 0.93 -5.60
CA LEU A 50 6.63 0.65 -5.88
C LEU A 50 6.45 -0.62 -6.71
N LYS A 51 7.34 -0.90 -7.67
CA LYS A 51 7.32 -2.12 -8.47
C LYS A 51 7.47 -3.38 -7.61
N LYS A 52 8.43 -3.41 -6.69
CA LYS A 52 8.64 -4.55 -5.77
C LYS A 52 7.49 -4.72 -4.79
N ILE A 53 6.99 -3.62 -4.20
CA ILE A 53 5.80 -3.64 -3.35
C ILE A 53 4.60 -4.17 -4.15
N ALA A 54 4.46 -3.78 -5.42
CA ALA A 54 3.37 -4.23 -6.27
C ALA A 54 3.37 -5.75 -6.52
N GLU A 55 4.54 -6.40 -6.55
CA GLU A 55 4.63 -7.87 -6.58
C GLU A 55 3.99 -8.49 -5.33
N THR A 56 4.26 -7.92 -4.15
CA THR A 56 3.69 -8.38 -2.88
C THR A 56 2.18 -8.15 -2.84
N ILE A 57 1.72 -6.95 -3.22
CA ILE A 57 0.30 -6.60 -3.25
C ILE A 57 -0.47 -7.56 -4.16
N LYS A 58 0.03 -7.78 -5.38
CA LYS A 58 -0.60 -8.68 -6.36
C LYS A 58 -0.64 -10.12 -5.89
N TYR A 59 0.40 -10.58 -5.21
CA TYR A 59 0.44 -11.91 -4.63
C TYR A 59 -0.64 -12.08 -3.55
N LEU A 60 -0.84 -11.08 -2.70
CA LEU A 60 -1.74 -11.18 -1.53
C LEU A 60 -3.21 -10.87 -1.84
N THR A 61 -3.48 -9.89 -2.71
CA THR A 61 -4.85 -9.40 -2.96
C THR A 61 -5.69 -10.37 -3.79
N LYS A 62 -6.96 -10.51 -3.45
CA LYS A 62 -8.00 -11.09 -4.31
C LYS A 62 -8.47 -10.13 -5.39
N GLY A 63 -8.19 -8.84 -5.24
CA GLY A 63 -8.50 -7.85 -6.26
C GLY A 63 -8.49 -6.41 -5.77
N LYS A 64 -8.90 -6.12 -4.53
CA LYS A 64 -9.02 -4.74 -4.05
C LYS A 64 -7.71 -4.24 -3.44
N ILE A 65 -7.34 -3.02 -3.81
CA ILE A 65 -6.10 -2.37 -3.40
C ILE A 65 -6.43 -0.95 -2.94
N LEU A 66 -5.92 -0.57 -1.78
CA LEU A 66 -5.81 0.82 -1.35
C LEU A 66 -4.32 1.12 -1.17
N LEU A 67 -3.83 2.10 -1.91
CA LEU A 67 -2.45 2.55 -1.86
C LEU A 67 -2.42 3.98 -1.36
N CYS A 68 -1.65 4.24 -0.31
CA CYS A 68 -1.20 5.58 0.04
C CYS A 68 0.23 5.75 -0.47
N THR A 69 0.51 6.84 -1.19
CA THR A 69 1.87 7.17 -1.63
C THR A 69 1.93 8.63 -2.08
N GLY A 70 3.10 9.11 -2.50
CA GLY A 70 3.28 10.47 -3.00
C GLY A 70 2.56 10.72 -4.33
N LEU A 71 2.17 11.96 -4.59
CA LEU A 71 1.56 12.39 -5.85
C LEU A 71 2.42 12.03 -7.07
N ILE A 72 3.75 12.17 -6.95
CA ILE A 72 4.72 11.82 -8.00
C ILE A 72 4.66 10.34 -8.45
N MET A 73 4.04 9.47 -7.65
CA MET A 73 3.93 8.05 -7.94
C MET A 73 2.67 7.66 -8.71
N GLU A 74 1.77 8.60 -9.03
CA GLU A 74 0.48 8.32 -9.66
C GLU A 74 0.59 7.46 -10.93
N GLU A 75 1.45 7.85 -11.88
CA GLU A 75 1.59 7.10 -13.14
C GLU A 75 2.07 5.67 -12.91
N TYR A 76 3.01 5.47 -11.97
CA TYR A 76 3.52 4.16 -11.62
C TYR A 76 2.49 3.33 -10.85
N ALA A 77 1.72 3.95 -9.97
CA ALA A 77 0.63 3.29 -9.25
C ALA A 77 -0.44 2.78 -10.22
N ALA A 78 -0.84 3.61 -11.20
CA ALA A 78 -1.74 3.21 -12.26
C ALA A 78 -1.15 2.08 -13.13
N LYS A 79 0.11 2.23 -13.57
CA LYS A 79 0.82 1.25 -14.41
C LYS A 79 0.93 -0.12 -13.74
N TYR A 80 1.32 -0.17 -12.47
CA TYR A 80 1.63 -1.43 -11.79
C TYR A 80 0.44 -2.05 -11.09
N LEU A 81 -0.48 -1.26 -10.54
CA LEU A 81 -1.55 -1.76 -9.68
C LEU A 81 -2.95 -1.49 -10.25
N GLY A 82 -3.07 -0.69 -11.31
CA GLY A 82 -4.37 -0.32 -11.88
C GLY A 82 -5.22 0.53 -10.93
N VAL A 83 -4.60 1.17 -9.94
CA VAL A 83 -5.27 2.07 -8.99
C VAL A 83 -5.38 3.48 -9.58
N LYS A 84 -6.40 4.22 -9.14
CA LYS A 84 -6.68 5.61 -9.53
C LYS A 84 -6.74 6.48 -8.29
N MET A 85 -6.33 7.74 -8.42
CA MET A 85 -6.33 8.69 -7.31
C MET A 85 -7.75 8.94 -6.80
N CYS A 86 -7.91 8.97 -5.48
CA CYS A 86 -9.14 9.34 -4.82
C CYS A 86 -9.17 10.84 -4.49
N LYS A 87 -10.37 11.38 -4.25
CA LYS A 87 -10.53 12.74 -3.70
C LYS A 87 -10.07 12.86 -2.25
N PHE A 88 -10.12 11.77 -1.47
CA PHE A 88 -9.62 11.75 -0.10
C PHE A 88 -8.14 12.15 -0.03
N ILE A 89 -7.84 13.17 0.78
CA ILE A 89 -6.48 13.67 1.01
C ILE A 89 -6.00 13.16 2.38
N PRO A 90 -5.01 12.24 2.44
CA PRO A 90 -4.48 11.77 3.71
C PRO A 90 -3.74 12.90 4.44
N THR A 91 -3.92 12.97 5.77
CA THR A 91 -3.19 13.91 6.63
C THR A 91 -2.10 13.19 7.40
N HIS A 92 -1.00 13.89 7.68
CA HIS A 92 0.12 13.37 8.43
C HIS A 92 0.25 14.12 9.75
N ALA A 93 0.57 13.43 10.83
CA ALA A 93 0.79 14.06 12.14
C ALA A 93 2.00 15.03 12.15
N ARG A 94 2.87 14.92 11.14
CA ARG A 94 4.03 15.79 10.92
C ARG A 94 3.98 16.35 9.51
N ASN A 95 4.52 17.56 9.33
CA ASN A 95 4.65 18.13 7.99
C ASN A 95 5.66 17.31 7.18
N LEU A 96 5.18 16.72 6.10
CA LEU A 96 6.01 16.13 5.06
C LEU A 96 6.16 17.13 3.92
N ALA A 97 7.35 17.19 3.32
CA ALA A 97 7.61 18.06 2.18
C ALA A 97 6.88 17.60 0.90
N ASN A 98 6.58 16.30 0.81
CA ASN A 98 5.92 15.70 -0.34
C ASN A 98 4.40 15.70 -0.13
N GLU A 99 3.70 15.89 -1.23
CA GLU A 99 2.25 15.74 -1.28
C GLU A 99 1.87 14.26 -1.41
N PHE A 100 1.00 13.78 -0.51
CA PHE A 100 0.52 12.39 -0.50
C PHE A 100 -0.94 12.31 -0.95
N ARG A 101 -1.27 11.15 -1.50
CA ARG A 101 -2.59 10.82 -2.04
C ARG A 101 -2.96 9.38 -1.73
N CYS A 102 -4.26 9.12 -1.78
CA CYS A 102 -4.84 7.79 -1.72
C CYS A 102 -5.24 7.34 -3.13
N TYR A 103 -5.05 6.07 -3.44
CA TYR A 103 -5.39 5.46 -4.72
C TYR A 103 -6.10 4.12 -4.52
N VAL A 104 -7.12 3.83 -5.32
CA VAL A 104 -7.88 2.57 -5.27
C VAL A 104 -8.19 2.01 -6.66
N ASN A 105 -8.48 0.72 -6.75
CA ASN A 105 -8.91 0.06 -7.99
C ASN A 105 -10.35 -0.50 -7.91
N TYR A 106 -11.14 -0.01 -6.95
CA TYR A 106 -12.52 -0.41 -6.72
C TYR A 106 -13.37 0.80 -6.37
N ASP A 107 -14.68 0.69 -6.52
CA ASP A 107 -15.61 1.74 -6.10
C ASP A 107 -15.56 1.91 -4.58
N SER A 108 -14.86 2.95 -4.14
CA SER A 108 -14.67 3.29 -2.74
C SER A 108 -15.55 4.48 -2.35
N GLY A 109 -15.83 4.63 -1.06
CA GLY A 109 -16.46 5.84 -0.54
C GLY A 109 -15.52 7.06 -0.48
N LEU A 110 -14.27 6.94 -0.93
CA LEU A 110 -13.23 7.98 -0.81
C LEU A 110 -13.35 9.09 -1.87
N ASP A 111 -14.22 8.90 -2.87
CA ASP A 111 -14.54 9.89 -3.90
C ASP A 111 -15.88 10.61 -3.67
N LEU A 112 -16.53 10.29 -2.55
CA LEU A 112 -17.69 11.04 -2.10
C LEU A 112 -17.21 12.43 -1.68
N ASP A 113 -17.83 13.46 -2.25
CA ASP A 113 -17.69 14.80 -1.70
C ASP A 113 -18.20 14.73 -0.26
N SER A 114 -17.46 15.32 0.66
CA SER A 114 -17.91 15.52 2.04
C SER A 114 -19.29 16.19 1.97
N LEU A 115 -20.37 15.42 2.13
CA LEU A 115 -21.70 15.98 2.27
C LEU A 115 -21.76 16.65 3.64
N SER A 116 -21.44 17.94 3.67
CA SER A 116 -21.98 18.95 4.58
C SER A 116 -21.57 20.35 4.13
#